data_AF-A0A5R2MX64-F1
#
_entry.id   AF-A0A5R2MX64-F1
#
_cell.length_a   1.000
_cell.length_b   1.000
_cell.length_c   1.000
_cell.angle_alpha   90.00
_cell.angle_beta   90.00
_cell.angle_gamma   90.00
#
_symmetry.space_group_name_H-M   'P 1'
#
loop_
_entity.id
_entity.type
_entity.pdbx_description
1 polymer ?
#
loop_
_entity_poly.entity_id
_entity_poly.type
_entity_poly.pdbx_seq_one_letter_code
_entity_poly.pdbx_strand_id
1 'polypeptide(L)'
;SGAKLDADGKKRLAKISEELSSLGTTFGQNVLADERDWALFLDEADLAGLPDFVKSSMAEAAEIRGQKGRYAVTLSRSIYEPFTTFSERRDLREIAFRAFTMRGQNGGASDNTTV
;
A
#
# COMPACT_ATOMS: atom_id res chain seq x y z
N SER A 1 -27.77 -5.63 12.57
CA SER A 1 -28.31 -5.29 13.90
C SER A 1 -28.87 -6.49 14.69
N GLY A 2 -29.31 -7.59 14.07
CA GLY A 2 -29.66 -8.82 14.82
C GLY A 2 -30.88 -8.73 15.74
N ALA A 3 -31.77 -7.76 15.52
CA ALA A 3 -32.84 -7.42 16.46
C ALA A 3 -33.80 -8.58 16.81
N LYS A 4 -34.00 -9.53 15.89
CA LYS A 4 -34.89 -10.69 16.05
C LYS A 4 -34.21 -11.94 16.63
N LEU A 5 -32.92 -11.88 16.94
CA LEU A 5 -32.21 -13.02 17.54
C LEU A 5 -32.61 -13.21 19.00
N ASP A 6 -32.60 -14.47 19.44
CA ASP A 6 -32.69 -14.84 20.85
C ASP A 6 -31.42 -14.44 21.62
N ALA A 7 -31.36 -14.74 22.90
CA ALA A 7 -30.23 -14.36 23.75
C ALA A 7 -28.90 -14.95 23.25
N ASP A 8 -28.89 -16.24 22.89
CA ASP A 8 -27.69 -16.92 22.39
C ASP A 8 -27.26 -16.41 21.02
N GLY A 9 -28.22 -16.16 20.12
CA GLY A 9 -27.97 -15.55 18.82
C GLY A 9 -27.39 -14.15 18.95
N LYS A 10 -27.92 -13.31 19.85
CA LYS A 10 -27.37 -11.98 20.13
C LYS A 10 -25.95 -12.05 20.69
N LYS A 11 -25.67 -12.98 21.60
CA LYS A 11 -24.33 -13.20 22.16
C LYS A 11 -23.32 -13.61 21.08
N ARG A 12 -23.71 -14.54 20.20
CA ARG A 12 -22.87 -14.96 19.05
C ARG A 12 -22.63 -13.80 18.09
N LEU A 13 -23.67 -13.01 17.78
CA LEU A 13 -23.53 -11.84 16.90
C LEU A 13 -22.58 -10.80 17.49
N ALA A 14 -22.65 -10.54 18.79
CA ALA A 14 -21.74 -9.61 19.47
C ALA A 14 -20.28 -10.08 19.33
N LYS A 15 -20.02 -11.36 19.60
CA LYS A 15 -18.68 -11.97 19.44
C LYS A 15 -18.16 -11.87 18.00
N ILE A 16 -19.00 -12.20 17.01
CA ILE A 16 -18.61 -12.07 15.59
C ILE A 16 -18.29 -10.62 15.22
N SER A 17 -19.10 -9.66 15.73
CA SER A 17 -18.88 -8.24 15.44
C SER A 17 -17.56 -7.73 16.03
N GLU A 18 -17.22 -8.18 17.23
CA GLU A 18 -15.94 -7.89 17.89
C GLU A 18 -14.76 -8.47 17.10
N GLU A 19 -14.84 -9.75 16.72
CA GLU A 19 -13.82 -10.43 15.90
C GLU A 19 -13.63 -9.71 14.57
N LEU A 20 -14.71 -9.41 13.83
CA LEU A 20 -14.64 -8.67 12.56
C LEU A 20 -14.01 -7.28 12.72
N SER A 21 -14.31 -6.56 13.80
CA SER A 21 -13.70 -5.26 14.06
C SER A 21 -12.19 -5.35 14.28
N SER A 22 -11.75 -6.37 15.03
CA SER A 22 -10.33 -6.63 15.27
C SER A 22 -9.60 -7.05 13.99
N LEU A 23 -10.18 -7.97 13.22
CA LEU A 23 -9.61 -8.43 11.95
C LEU A 23 -9.54 -7.29 10.93
N GLY A 24 -10.61 -6.49 10.79
CA GLY A 24 -10.62 -5.34 9.87
C GLY A 24 -9.56 -4.29 10.22
N THR A 25 -9.33 -4.05 11.52
CA THR A 25 -8.27 -3.15 12.00
C THR A 25 -6.89 -3.70 11.63
N THR A 26 -6.65 -4.99 11.89
CA THR A 26 -5.39 -5.67 11.59
C THR A 26 -5.11 -5.67 10.09
N PHE A 27 -6.10 -6.04 9.27
CA PHE A 27 -6.00 -6.05 7.81
C PHE A 27 -5.58 -4.69 7.27
N GLY A 28 -6.22 -3.62 7.72
CA GLY A 28 -5.91 -2.25 7.29
C GLY A 28 -4.51 -1.80 7.71
N GLN A 29 -4.10 -2.10 8.94
CA GLN A 29 -2.76 -1.77 9.44
C GLN A 29 -1.66 -2.49 8.65
N ASN A 30 -1.89 -3.75 8.30
CA ASN A 30 -0.97 -4.55 7.50
C ASN A 30 -0.77 -3.98 6.09
N VAL A 31 -1.87 -3.59 5.41
CA VAL A 31 -1.76 -2.92 4.10
C VAL A 31 -1.01 -1.60 4.20
N LEU A 32 -1.27 -0.80 5.23
CA LEU A 32 -0.57 0.47 5.46
C LEU A 32 0.92 0.27 5.77
N ALA A 33 1.28 -0.82 6.46
CA ALA A 33 2.68 -1.15 6.72
C ALA A 33 3.42 -1.44 5.41
N ASP A 34 2.85 -2.28 4.54
CA ASP A 34 3.43 -2.57 3.22
C ASP A 34 3.56 -1.29 2.36
N GLU A 35 2.56 -0.41 2.39
CA GLU A 35 2.61 0.87 1.69
C GLU A 35 3.74 1.78 2.17
N ARG A 36 3.92 1.85 3.50
CA ARG A 36 4.92 2.70 4.14
C ARG A 36 6.34 2.17 3.94
N ASP A 37 6.53 0.86 4.05
CA ASP A 37 7.87 0.28 4.13
C ASP A 37 8.49 0.04 2.75
N TRP A 38 7.67 -0.05 1.70
CA TRP A 38 8.14 -0.22 0.34
C TRP A 38 8.53 1.10 -0.35
N ALA A 39 9.68 1.10 -1.03
CA ALA A 39 10.07 2.13 -1.98
C ALA A 39 11.02 1.56 -3.05
N LEU A 40 10.87 2.01 -4.28
CA LEU A 40 11.83 1.80 -5.36
C LEU A 40 12.58 3.11 -5.61
N PHE A 41 13.88 3.12 -5.32
CA PHE A 41 14.73 4.28 -5.55
C PHE A 41 15.33 4.27 -6.94
N LEU A 42 15.15 5.39 -7.64
CA LEU A 42 15.52 5.62 -9.03
C LEU A 42 16.44 6.83 -9.14
N ASP A 43 17.16 6.91 -10.26
CA ASP A 43 18.02 8.05 -10.59
C ASP A 43 17.45 8.80 -11.82
N GLU A 44 18.02 9.94 -12.19
CA GLU A 44 17.51 10.82 -13.27
C GLU A 44 17.27 10.08 -14.60
N ALA A 45 18.12 9.10 -14.91
CA ALA A 45 18.04 8.29 -16.14
C ALA A 45 16.78 7.41 -16.22
N ASP A 46 16.07 7.20 -15.11
CA ASP A 46 14.89 6.35 -15.02
C ASP A 46 13.57 7.12 -15.25
N LEU A 47 13.62 8.45 -15.37
CA LEU A 47 12.42 9.31 -15.28
C LEU A 47 11.75 9.63 -16.63
N ALA A 48 12.07 8.87 -17.67
CA ALA A 48 11.50 9.06 -19.01
C ALA A 48 9.96 9.05 -18.98
N GLY A 49 9.34 10.04 -19.61
CA GLY A 49 7.88 10.23 -19.67
C GLY A 49 7.23 10.87 -18.44
N LEU A 50 7.93 10.97 -17.30
CA LEU A 50 7.31 11.48 -16.08
C LEU A 50 7.10 13.01 -16.12
N PRO A 51 5.91 13.50 -15.77
CA PRO A 51 5.68 14.92 -15.54
C PRO A 51 6.43 15.42 -14.31
N ASP A 52 6.77 16.71 -14.29
CA ASP A 52 7.56 17.31 -13.21
C ASP A 52 6.89 17.22 -11.83
N PHE A 53 5.56 17.27 -11.76
CA PHE A 53 4.86 17.11 -10.48
C PHE A 53 5.08 15.72 -9.86
N VAL A 54 5.21 14.68 -10.69
CA VAL A 54 5.48 13.31 -10.25
C VAL A 54 6.93 13.21 -9.77
N LYS A 55 7.87 13.75 -10.56
CA LYS A 55 9.29 13.79 -10.21
C LYS A 55 9.51 14.53 -8.88
N SER A 56 8.86 15.68 -8.70
CA SER A 56 8.91 16.46 -7.46
C SER A 56 8.42 15.66 -6.25
N SER A 57 7.26 14.99 -6.39
CA SER A 57 6.71 14.15 -5.32
C SER A 57 7.63 12.96 -4.99
N MET A 58 8.22 12.34 -6.01
CA MET A 58 9.17 11.23 -5.82
C MET A 58 10.48 11.70 -5.18
N ALA A 59 10.98 12.88 -5.51
CA ALA A 59 12.18 13.45 -4.90
C ALA A 59 11.96 13.76 -3.41
N GLU A 60 10.83 14.37 -3.07
CA GLU A 60 10.44 14.60 -1.67
C GLU A 60 10.33 13.29 -0.89
N ALA A 61 9.67 12.28 -1.47
CA ALA A 61 9.55 10.95 -0.86
C ALA A 61 10.93 10.28 -0.65
N ALA A 62 11.89 10.50 -1.55
CA ALA A 62 13.25 10.01 -1.40
C ALA A 62 14.00 10.74 -0.28
N GLU A 63 13.88 12.06 -0.20
CA GLU A 63 14.52 12.88 0.84
C GLU A 63 14.02 12.53 2.25
N ILE A 64 12.69 12.35 2.42
CA ILE A 64 12.10 11.88 3.69
C ILE A 64 12.67 10.52 4.12
N ARG A 65 13.07 9.69 3.15
CA ARG A 65 13.69 8.37 3.37
C ARG A 65 15.23 8.43 3.42
N GLY A 66 15.82 9.61 3.51
CA GLY A 66 17.27 9.80 3.62
C GLY A 66 18.05 9.56 2.32
N GLN A 67 17.37 9.55 1.16
CA GLN A 67 17.94 9.31 -0.17
C GLN A 67 17.90 10.60 -1.01
N LYS A 68 18.40 11.71 -0.44
CA LYS A 68 18.41 13.02 -1.11
C LYS A 68 19.15 12.96 -2.44
N GLY A 69 18.58 13.59 -3.46
CA GLY A 69 19.11 13.58 -4.84
C GLY A 69 18.69 12.38 -5.67
N ARG A 70 17.88 11.47 -5.11
CA ARG A 70 17.24 10.34 -5.81
C ARG A 70 15.73 10.54 -5.87
N TYR A 71 15.04 9.60 -6.50
CA TYR A 71 13.59 9.61 -6.66
C TYR A 71 13.00 8.32 -6.10
N ALA A 72 11.98 8.40 -5.25
CA ALA A 72 11.34 7.23 -4.67
C ALA A 72 9.95 7.03 -5.25
N VAL A 73 9.76 5.94 -6.00
CA VAL A 73 8.41 5.41 -6.25
C VAL A 73 7.94 4.73 -4.97
N THR A 74 6.80 5.15 -4.45
CA THR A 74 6.15 4.54 -3.29
C THR A 74 4.83 3.90 -3.71
N LEU A 75 4.17 3.20 -2.78
CA LEU A 75 2.85 2.62 -3.03
C LEU A 75 1.69 3.57 -2.67
N SER A 76 1.97 4.83 -2.32
CA SER A 76 0.91 5.82 -2.15
C SER A 76 0.26 6.11 -3.51
N ARG A 77 -1.06 6.19 -3.55
CA ARG A 77 -1.80 6.41 -4.81
C ARG A 77 -1.34 7.66 -5.55
N SER A 78 -0.97 8.72 -4.82
CA SER A 78 -0.46 9.98 -5.37
C SER A 78 0.84 9.85 -6.16
N ILE A 79 1.63 8.79 -5.96
CA ILE A 79 2.86 8.52 -6.71
C ILE A 79 2.66 7.33 -7.64
N TYR A 80 2.11 6.22 -7.14
CA TYR A 80 1.95 4.98 -7.90
C TYR A 80 1.11 5.14 -9.17
N GLU A 81 -0.07 5.78 -9.06
CA GLU A 81 -0.98 5.93 -10.21
C GLU A 81 -0.38 6.80 -11.32
N PRO A 82 0.15 8.01 -11.05
CA PRO A 82 0.77 8.79 -12.11
C PRO A 82 2.09 8.17 -12.61
N PHE A 83 2.88 7.51 -11.75
CA PHE A 83 4.08 6.80 -12.20
C PHE A 83 3.75 5.70 -13.21
N THR A 84 2.76 4.85 -12.91
CA THR A 84 2.32 3.78 -13.82
C THR A 84 1.58 4.30 -15.05
N THR A 85 0.99 5.50 -14.99
CA THR A 85 0.33 6.16 -16.12
C THR A 85 1.33 6.76 -17.11
N PHE A 86 2.35 7.48 -16.61
CA PHE A 86 3.21 8.32 -17.46
C PHE A 86 4.61 7.77 -17.72
N SER A 87 5.16 6.94 -16.84
CA SER A 87 6.53 6.43 -17.03
C SER A 87 6.62 5.66 -18.34
N GLU A 88 7.63 5.94 -19.15
CA GLU A 88 7.91 5.17 -20.38
C GLU A 88 8.59 3.82 -20.06
N ARG A 89 9.17 3.68 -18.87
CA ARG A 89 9.93 2.50 -18.42
C ARG A 89 9.03 1.33 -18.01
N ARG A 90 8.70 0.47 -18.97
CA ARG A 90 7.84 -0.72 -18.76
C ARG A 90 8.34 -1.62 -17.63
N ASP A 91 9.64 -1.83 -17.56
CA ASP A 91 10.31 -2.63 -16.52
C ASP A 91 10.04 -2.07 -15.12
N LEU A 92 10.15 -0.75 -14.94
CA LEU A 92 9.90 -0.10 -13.66
C LEU A 92 8.40 -0.07 -13.32
N ARG A 93 7.53 0.13 -14.32
CA ARG A 93 6.07 0.01 -14.12
C ARG A 93 5.68 -1.38 -13.63
N GLU A 94 6.31 -2.43 -14.17
CA GLU A 94 6.04 -3.81 -13.76
C GLU A 94 6.45 -4.07 -12.30
N ILE A 95 7.61 -3.57 -11.88
CA ILE A 95 8.08 -3.67 -10.48
C ILE A 95 7.07 -2.98 -9.54
N ALA A 96 6.68 -1.74 -9.85
CA ALA A 96 5.73 -0.98 -9.04
C ALA A 96 4.34 -1.67 -8.99
N PHE A 97 3.84 -2.17 -10.13
CA PHE A 97 2.56 -2.87 -10.20
C PHE A 97 2.55 -4.11 -9.32
N ARG A 98 3.58 -4.97 -9.43
CA ARG A 98 3.68 -6.18 -8.61
C ARG A 98 3.70 -5.85 -7.12
N ALA A 99 4.48 -4.84 -6.72
CA ALA A 99 4.50 -4.40 -5.33
C ALA A 99 3.13 -3.90 -4.85
N PHE A 100 2.42 -3.11 -5.68
CA PHE A 100 1.12 -2.57 -5.33
C PHE A 100 0.03 -3.65 -5.19
N THR A 101 0.02 -4.65 -6.07
CA THR A 101 -0.99 -5.74 -6.03
C THR A 101 -0.71 -6.78 -4.96
N MET A 102 0.55 -6.89 -4.51
CA MET A 102 0.97 -7.86 -3.49
C MET A 102 0.86 -7.32 -2.05
N ARG A 103 0.39 -6.09 -1.84
CA ARG A 103 0.22 -5.53 -0.48
C ARG A 103 -0.71 -6.41 0.36
N GLY A 104 -0.23 -6.82 1.53
CA GLY A 104 -0.90 -7.78 2.39
C GLY A 104 -0.73 -9.25 1.95
N GLN A 105 0.17 -9.55 1.01
CA GLN A 105 0.40 -10.92 0.52
C GLN A 105 1.90 -11.22 0.31
N ASN A 106 2.79 -10.51 1.02
CA ASN A 106 4.24 -10.62 0.85
C ASN A 106 4.89 -11.65 1.79
N GLY A 107 4.13 -12.43 2.55
CA GLY A 107 4.64 -13.18 3.69
C GLY A 107 5.04 -12.27 4.86
N GLY A 108 5.40 -12.87 5.99
CA GLY A 108 5.89 -12.14 7.15
C GLY A 108 4.80 -11.46 7.99
N ALA A 109 5.17 -10.37 8.68
CA ALA A 109 4.34 -9.78 9.73
C ALA A 109 3.11 -9.01 9.23
N SER A 110 3.12 -8.55 7.97
CA SER A 110 2.04 -7.80 7.33
C SER A 110 1.22 -8.65 6.35
N ASP A 111 1.39 -9.97 6.35
CA ASP A 111 0.61 -10.87 5.49
C ASP A 111 -0.84 -11.01 6.00
N ASN A 112 -1.81 -10.77 5.12
CA ASN A 112 -3.23 -10.84 5.38
C ASN A 112 -3.89 -12.16 4.97
N THR A 113 -3.15 -13.12 4.41
CA THR A 113 -3.71 -14.44 4.04
C THR A 113 -4.14 -15.28 5.24
N THR A 114 -3.70 -14.91 6.44
CA THR A 114 -4.06 -15.56 7.71
C THR A 114 -4.92 -14.68 8.63
N VAL A 115 -5.24 -13.45 8.20
CA VAL A 115 -6.15 -12.53 8.89
C VAL A 115 -7.58 -12.82 8.43
#